data_AF-A0A662MK18-F1
#
_entry.id   AF-A0A662MK18-F1
#
_cell.length_a   1.000
_cell.length_b   1.000
_cell.length_c   1.000
_cell.angle_alpha   90.00
_cell.angle_beta   90.00
_cell.angle_gamma   90.00
#
_symmetry.space_group_name_H-M   'P 1'
#
loop_
_entity.id
_entity.type
_entity.pdbx_description
1 polymer ?
#
loop_
_entity_poly.entity_id
_entity_poly.type
_entity_poly.pdbx_seq_one_letter_code
_entity_poly.pdbx_strand_id
1 'polypeptide(L)'
;MDPGSHAFIPSSSTVLVKVQQLLKRFPGPVIFTRHENDAGGKNLMSVWWRGVVNGDMSRLHPDIDTGGMPVLRKEHYSAFRGTGLEEMLSGMGIETVAVSGVMTDLCCESTVRDAFMRGFKPILLADCTGTISEEAHLASLKVISRAFGEVLTSEELMLRL
;
A
#
# COMPACT_ATOMS: atom_id res chain seq x y z
N MET A 1 -0.12 -5.21 -14.30
CA MET A 1 -0.91 -4.21 -15.06
C MET A 1 -1.56 -4.85 -16.28
N ASP A 2 -1.96 -6.11 -16.19
CA ASP A 2 -2.61 -6.83 -17.27
C ASP A 2 -4.12 -6.54 -17.21
N PRO A 3 -4.73 -5.90 -18.24
CA PRO A 3 -6.17 -5.67 -18.28
C PRO A 3 -7.03 -6.94 -18.23
N GLY A 4 -6.46 -8.11 -18.55
CA GLY A 4 -7.13 -9.40 -18.42
C GLY A 4 -7.16 -9.96 -16.99
N SER A 5 -6.43 -9.34 -16.05
CA SER A 5 -6.42 -9.76 -14.65
C SER A 5 -7.68 -9.30 -13.91
N HIS A 6 -8.27 -10.19 -13.12
CA HIS A 6 -9.40 -9.86 -12.23
C HIS A 6 -9.04 -8.85 -11.13
N ALA A 7 -7.75 -8.65 -10.88
CA ALA A 7 -7.22 -7.65 -9.95
C ALA A 7 -6.62 -6.42 -10.69
N PHE A 8 -6.96 -6.23 -11.96
CA PHE A 8 -6.50 -5.08 -12.74
C PHE A 8 -7.07 -3.77 -12.19
N ILE A 9 -6.22 -2.73 -12.19
CA ILE A 9 -6.56 -1.40 -11.72
C ILE A 9 -6.23 -0.42 -12.84
N PRO A 10 -7.23 0.27 -13.42
CA PRO A 10 -7.01 1.18 -14.55
C PRO A 10 -5.99 2.28 -14.27
N SER A 11 -5.95 2.78 -13.03
CA SER A 11 -5.03 3.84 -12.59
C SER A 11 -3.62 3.34 -12.24
N SER A 12 -3.34 2.02 -12.31
CA SER A 12 -2.06 1.45 -11.83
C SER A 12 -0.82 1.98 -12.53
N SER A 13 -0.89 2.33 -13.82
CA SER A 13 0.23 2.91 -14.57
C SER A 13 0.56 4.33 -14.08
N THR A 14 -0.45 5.18 -13.87
CA THR A 14 -0.29 6.52 -13.31
C THR A 14 0.26 6.47 -11.89
N VAL A 15 -0.27 5.56 -11.06
CA VAL A 15 0.21 5.34 -9.70
C VAL A 15 1.67 4.89 -9.69
N LEU A 16 2.07 3.98 -10.59
CA LEU A 16 3.46 3.55 -10.70
C LEU A 16 4.39 4.74 -10.97
N VAL A 17 4.08 5.58 -11.95
CA VAL A 17 4.92 6.74 -12.29
C VAL A 17 5.07 7.68 -11.09
N LYS A 18 3.97 7.95 -10.38
CA LYS A 18 3.96 8.81 -9.18
C LYS A 18 4.78 8.21 -8.04
N VAL A 19 4.63 6.91 -7.78
CA VAL A 19 5.44 6.20 -6.77
C VAL A 19 6.92 6.23 -7.14
N GLN A 20 7.29 6.01 -8.41
CA GLN A 20 8.70 6.10 -8.84
C GLN A 20 9.28 7.50 -8.65
N GLN A 21 8.50 8.54 -8.93
CA GLN A 21 8.93 9.92 -8.70
C GLN A 21 9.14 10.21 -7.21
N LEU A 22 8.24 9.72 -6.36
CA LEU A 22 8.37 9.83 -4.91
C LEU A 22 9.60 9.09 -4.39
N LEU A 23 9.81 7.82 -4.79
CA LEU A 23 10.94 7.00 -4.34
C LEU A 23 12.30 7.63 -4.64
N LYS A 24 12.43 8.37 -5.76
CA LYS A 24 13.68 9.07 -6.11
C LYS A 24 14.01 10.24 -5.19
N ARG A 25 13.01 10.80 -4.52
CA ARG A 25 13.12 12.04 -3.73
C ARG A 25 12.95 11.82 -2.24
N PHE A 26 12.27 10.75 -1.84
CA PHE A 26 11.91 10.51 -0.44
C PHE A 26 13.16 10.21 0.41
N PRO A 27 13.46 11.02 1.43
CA PRO A 27 14.70 10.90 2.21
C PRO A 27 14.61 9.87 3.35
N GLY A 28 13.40 9.40 3.67
CA GLY A 28 13.15 8.49 4.79
C GLY A 28 13.24 7.01 4.41
N PRO A 29 13.13 6.10 5.41
CA PRO A 29 13.10 4.67 5.15
C PRO A 29 11.85 4.28 4.35
N VAL A 30 12.02 3.39 3.37
CA VAL A 30 10.92 2.81 2.58
C VAL A 30 10.83 1.32 2.88
N ILE A 31 9.60 0.84 3.08
CA ILE A 31 9.29 -0.58 3.20
C ILE A 31 8.29 -0.91 2.11
N PHE A 32 8.63 -1.87 1.25
CA PHE A 32 7.72 -2.37 0.25
C PHE A 32 6.88 -3.51 0.82
N THR A 33 5.71 -3.71 0.25
CA THR A 33 4.91 -4.90 0.53
C THR A 33 4.51 -5.59 -0.77
N ARG A 34 4.42 -6.92 -0.70
CA ARG A 34 3.81 -7.71 -1.76
C ARG A 34 2.80 -8.68 -1.18
N HIS A 35 1.70 -8.83 -1.89
CA HIS A 35 0.63 -9.72 -1.48
C HIS A 35 0.90 -11.13 -2.00
N GLU A 36 0.87 -12.09 -1.09
CA GLU A 36 0.82 -13.51 -1.45
C GLU A 36 -0.32 -14.17 -0.69
N ASN A 37 -0.97 -15.15 -1.30
CA ASN A 37 -1.92 -16.00 -0.60
C ASN A 37 -1.63 -17.47 -0.92
N ASP A 38 -1.95 -18.33 0.04
CA ASP A 38 -1.77 -19.76 -0.17
C ASP A 38 -2.80 -20.33 -1.15
N ALA A 39 -2.41 -21.39 -1.86
CA ALA A 39 -3.29 -22.11 -2.77
C ALA A 39 -4.34 -22.98 -2.06
N GLY A 40 -4.36 -22.95 -0.72
CA GLY A 40 -5.08 -23.92 0.10
C GLY A 40 -6.50 -23.50 0.48
N GLY A 41 -6.94 -22.30 0.13
CA GLY A 41 -8.25 -21.81 0.57
C GLY A 41 -8.31 -21.55 2.09
N LYS A 42 -7.17 -21.48 2.77
CA LYS A 42 -7.12 -21.44 4.24
C LYS A 42 -7.49 -20.08 4.81
N ASN A 43 -7.44 -19.03 3.99
CA ASN A 43 -7.85 -17.68 4.39
C ASN A 43 -8.97 -17.14 3.48
N LEU A 44 -9.85 -16.32 4.04
CA LEU A 44 -11.01 -15.74 3.33
C LEU A 44 -10.61 -14.93 2.09
N MET A 45 -9.37 -14.44 2.03
CA MET A 45 -8.89 -13.64 0.91
C MET A 45 -8.64 -14.52 -0.33
N SER A 46 -8.03 -15.69 -0.16
CA SER A 46 -7.91 -16.69 -1.23
C SER A 46 -9.27 -17.15 -1.77
N VAL A 47 -10.26 -17.27 -0.89
CA VAL A 47 -11.65 -17.62 -1.27
C VAL A 47 -12.33 -16.46 -2.01
N TRP A 48 -12.23 -15.24 -1.48
CA TRP A 48 -12.90 -14.06 -2.04
C TRP A 48 -12.35 -13.67 -3.41
N TRP A 49 -11.03 -13.63 -3.56
CA TRP A 49 -10.36 -13.27 -4.81
C TRP A 49 -10.30 -14.42 -5.82
N ARG A 50 -10.75 -15.62 -5.44
CA ARG A 50 -10.86 -16.81 -6.31
C ARG A 50 -9.57 -17.06 -7.12
N GLY A 51 -8.42 -16.83 -6.49
CA GLY A 51 -7.14 -16.84 -7.18
C GLY A 51 -5.98 -16.95 -6.21
N VAL A 52 -4.94 -17.65 -6.65
CA VAL A 52 -3.68 -17.79 -5.93
C VAL A 52 -2.65 -16.84 -6.55
N VAL A 53 -2.11 -15.95 -5.74
CA VAL A 53 -1.05 -15.02 -6.06
C VAL A 53 0.17 -15.45 -5.25
N ASN A 54 1.15 -16.04 -5.93
CA ASN A 54 2.40 -16.47 -5.32
C ASN A 54 3.57 -16.35 -6.30
N GLY A 55 4.78 -16.43 -5.77
CA GLY A 55 6.02 -16.46 -6.57
C GLY A 55 6.11 -15.29 -7.54
N ASP A 56 6.10 -15.60 -8.84
CA ASP A 56 6.29 -14.61 -9.89
C ASP A 56 5.11 -13.66 -10.03
N MET A 57 3.91 -14.11 -9.67
CA MET A 57 2.68 -13.30 -9.73
C MET A 57 2.62 -12.23 -8.64
N SER A 58 3.35 -12.41 -7.52
CA SER A 58 3.41 -11.45 -6.42
C SER A 58 4.58 -10.47 -6.54
N ARG A 59 5.41 -10.57 -7.57
CA ARG A 59 6.58 -9.70 -7.73
C ARG A 59 6.14 -8.23 -7.82
N LEU A 60 6.97 -7.35 -7.26
CA LEU A 60 6.86 -5.92 -7.52
C LEU A 60 7.02 -5.67 -9.02
N HIS A 61 6.45 -4.56 -9.50
CA HIS A 61 6.62 -4.17 -10.89
C HIS A 61 8.12 -4.06 -11.23
N PRO A 62 8.61 -4.53 -12.39
CA PRO A 62 10.03 -4.49 -12.74
C PRO A 62 10.66 -3.10 -12.66
N ASP A 63 9.87 -2.07 -12.89
CA ASP A 63 10.34 -0.67 -12.84
C ASP A 63 10.39 -0.07 -11.41
N ILE A 64 10.01 -0.85 -10.39
CA ILE A 64 10.24 -0.47 -8.99
C ILE A 64 11.63 -0.96 -8.58
N ASP A 65 12.58 -0.04 -8.52
CA ASP A 65 13.86 -0.27 -7.87
C ASP A 65 13.67 -0.20 -6.35
N THR A 66 13.94 -1.31 -5.67
CA THR A 66 13.85 -1.37 -4.20
C THR A 66 15.09 -0.80 -3.53
N GLY A 67 16.20 -0.60 -4.24
CA GLY A 67 17.46 -0.13 -3.64
C GLY A 67 17.99 -1.02 -2.51
N GLY A 68 17.58 -2.30 -2.47
CA GLY A 68 17.88 -3.22 -1.36
C GLY A 68 17.03 -3.02 -0.09
N MET A 69 16.03 -2.13 -0.13
CA MET A 69 15.14 -1.87 1.00
C MET A 69 14.19 -3.06 1.24
N PRO A 70 13.67 -3.24 2.47
CA PRO A 70 12.86 -4.41 2.83
C PRO A 70 11.60 -4.56 1.96
N VAL A 71 11.31 -5.81 1.59
CA VAL A 71 10.06 -6.21 0.91
C VAL A 71 9.32 -7.22 1.77
N LEU A 72 8.23 -6.80 2.42
CA LEU A 72 7.44 -7.66 3.29
C LEU A 72 6.40 -8.45 2.49
N ARG A 73 6.31 -9.75 2.74
CA ARG A 73 5.20 -10.58 2.27
C ARG A 73 4.01 -10.41 3.22
N LYS A 74 2.83 -10.12 2.67
CA LYS A 74 1.58 -10.07 3.44
C LYS A 74 0.51 -10.97 2.83
N GLU A 75 -0.22 -11.64 3.71
CA GLU A 75 -1.35 -12.52 3.38
C GLU A 75 -2.69 -11.88 3.72
N HIS A 76 -2.73 -10.57 3.95
CA HIS A 76 -3.92 -9.80 4.26
C HIS A 76 -3.87 -8.41 3.60
N TYR A 77 -4.96 -7.65 3.67
CA TYR A 77 -4.98 -6.28 3.16
C TYR A 77 -4.01 -5.37 3.93
N SER A 78 -4.14 -5.34 5.26
CA SER A 78 -3.24 -4.57 6.12
C SER A 78 -1.82 -5.12 6.08
N ALA A 79 -0.86 -4.22 5.90
CA ALA A 79 0.55 -4.52 5.98
C ALA A 79 1.05 -4.79 7.41
N PHE A 80 0.23 -4.56 8.45
CA PHE A 80 0.60 -4.86 9.84
C PHE A 80 0.31 -6.31 10.24
N ARG A 81 -0.60 -6.97 9.54
CA ARG A 81 -1.07 -8.29 9.98
C ARG A 81 -0.10 -9.39 9.54
N GLY A 82 0.71 -9.88 10.49
CA GLY A 82 1.56 -11.05 10.32
C GLY A 82 2.81 -10.83 9.48
N THR A 83 3.30 -9.59 9.39
CA THR A 83 4.41 -9.20 8.51
C THR A 83 5.69 -8.77 9.25
N GLY A 84 5.60 -8.47 10.55
CA GLY A 84 6.70 -7.85 11.31
C GLY A 84 6.83 -6.33 11.10
N LEU A 85 5.87 -5.69 10.42
CA LEU A 85 5.95 -4.26 10.09
C LEU A 85 5.98 -3.36 11.34
N GLU A 86 5.17 -3.67 12.36
CA GLU A 86 5.12 -2.87 13.58
C GLU A 86 6.46 -2.88 14.31
N GLU A 87 7.03 -4.07 14.50
CA GLU A 87 8.32 -4.25 15.16
C GLU A 87 9.43 -3.53 14.40
N MET A 88 9.39 -3.56 13.06
CA MET A 88 10.34 -2.84 12.21
C MET A 88 10.21 -1.33 12.37
N LEU A 89 8.99 -0.78 12.28
CA LEU A 89 8.74 0.66 12.43
C LEU A 89 9.12 1.16 13.83
N SER A 90 8.71 0.44 14.89
CA SER A 90 9.06 0.77 16.27
C SER A 90 10.57 0.67 16.53
N GLY A 91 11.24 -0.35 15.97
CA GLY A 91 12.69 -0.48 16.06
C GLY A 91 13.46 0.66 15.39
N MET A 92 12.86 1.32 14.40
CA MET A 92 13.40 2.51 13.75
C MET A 92 12.96 3.83 14.41
N GLY A 93 12.12 3.78 15.46
CA GLY A 93 11.56 4.97 16.11
C GLY A 93 10.61 5.77 15.21
N ILE A 94 9.96 5.12 14.23
CA ILE A 94 9.04 5.77 13.30
C ILE A 94 7.67 5.96 13.96
N GLU A 95 7.18 7.20 13.98
CA GLU A 95 5.82 7.52 14.45
C GLU A 95 4.85 7.83 13.31
N THR A 96 5.34 8.30 12.17
CA THR A 96 4.54 8.74 11.03
C THR A 96 4.76 7.82 9.84
N VAL A 97 3.69 7.34 9.21
CA VAL A 97 3.76 6.40 8.08
C VAL A 97 3.01 6.94 6.87
N ALA A 98 3.71 7.17 5.77
CA ALA A 98 3.09 7.50 4.49
C ALA A 98 2.78 6.22 3.71
N VAL A 99 1.54 6.07 3.22
CA VAL A 99 1.06 4.90 2.50
C VAL A 99 0.79 5.24 1.05
N SER A 100 1.38 4.47 0.14
CA SER A 100 1.21 4.53 -1.31
C SER A 100 0.97 3.14 -1.90
N GLY A 101 0.68 3.07 -3.20
CA GLY A 101 0.44 1.83 -3.94
C GLY A 101 -1.04 1.54 -4.16
N VAL A 102 -1.41 0.27 -4.19
CA VAL A 102 -2.77 -0.15 -4.56
C VAL A 102 -3.29 -1.31 -3.71
N MET A 103 -4.60 -1.45 -3.48
CA MET A 103 -5.69 -0.53 -3.86
C MET A 103 -5.99 0.48 -2.75
N THR A 104 -6.39 1.71 -3.12
CA THR A 104 -6.72 2.79 -2.18
C THR A 104 -7.67 2.33 -1.07
N ASP A 105 -8.83 1.78 -1.44
CA ASP A 105 -9.94 1.38 -0.56
C ASP A 105 -9.77 0.00 0.09
N LEU A 106 -8.73 -0.76 -0.30
CA LEU A 106 -8.44 -2.08 0.24
C LEU A 106 -7.12 -2.10 1.01
N CYS A 107 -6.02 -2.49 0.37
CA CYS A 107 -4.72 -2.66 1.03
C CYS A 107 -4.21 -1.37 1.67
N CYS A 108 -4.32 -0.25 0.96
CA CYS A 108 -3.83 1.04 1.46
C CYS A 108 -4.68 1.51 2.63
N GLU A 109 -6.00 1.60 2.48
CA GLU A 109 -6.93 2.01 3.54
C GLU A 109 -6.87 1.09 4.76
N SER A 110 -6.81 -0.24 4.57
CA SER A 110 -6.66 -1.19 5.67
C SER A 110 -5.37 -0.96 6.44
N THR A 111 -4.27 -0.68 5.75
CA THR A 111 -2.97 -0.39 6.39
C THR A 111 -3.00 0.93 7.14
N VAL A 112 -3.62 1.97 6.57
CA VAL A 112 -3.79 3.29 7.22
C VAL A 112 -4.63 3.16 8.49
N ARG A 113 -5.76 2.45 8.43
CA ARG A 113 -6.62 2.21 9.60
C ARG A 113 -5.88 1.44 10.68
N ASP A 114 -5.15 0.38 10.31
CA ASP A 114 -4.36 -0.38 11.27
C ASP A 114 -3.22 0.45 11.88
N ALA A 115 -2.54 1.28 11.09
CA ALA A 115 -1.52 2.21 11.58
C ALA A 115 -2.10 3.14 12.66
N PHE A 116 -3.26 3.76 12.38
CA PHE A 116 -3.97 4.62 13.33
C PHE A 116 -4.31 3.87 14.62
N MET A 117 -4.89 2.66 14.50
CA MET A 117 -5.30 1.86 15.65
C MET A 117 -4.11 1.38 16.51
N ARG A 118 -2.90 1.39 15.94
CA ARG A 118 -1.63 1.05 16.63
C ARG A 118 -0.88 2.29 17.15
N GLY A 119 -1.44 3.50 16.97
CA GLY A 119 -0.87 4.74 17.48
C GLY A 119 0.15 5.42 16.56
N PHE A 120 0.32 4.95 15.32
CA PHE A 120 1.06 5.68 14.30
C PHE A 120 0.22 6.87 13.78
N LYS A 121 0.89 7.84 13.16
CA LYS A 121 0.30 8.98 12.44
C LYS A 121 0.30 8.66 10.94
N PRO A 122 -0.76 8.07 10.38
CA PRO A 122 -0.72 7.67 8.98
C PRO A 122 -1.09 8.82 8.05
N ILE A 123 -0.47 8.81 6.88
CA ILE A 123 -0.74 9.70 5.75
C ILE A 123 -1.06 8.83 4.55
N LEU A 124 -2.24 8.98 3.96
CA LEU A 124 -2.59 8.33 2.70
C LEU A 124 -2.24 9.27 1.54
N LEU A 125 -1.38 8.81 0.62
CA LEU A 125 -0.97 9.61 -0.53
C LEU A 125 -1.98 9.51 -1.67
N ALA A 126 -2.83 10.51 -1.82
CA ALA A 126 -3.93 10.52 -2.79
C ALA A 126 -3.45 10.31 -4.22
N ASP A 127 -2.39 11.02 -4.65
CA ASP A 127 -1.85 10.91 -6.00
C ASP A 127 -0.88 9.74 -6.21
N CYS A 128 -0.52 9.03 -5.13
CA CYS A 128 0.28 7.81 -5.17
C CYS A 128 -0.52 6.56 -4.79
N THR A 129 -1.86 6.65 -4.81
CA THR A 129 -2.73 5.49 -4.68
C THR A 129 -3.78 5.44 -5.77
N GLY A 130 -4.33 4.25 -6.01
CA GLY A 130 -5.39 4.06 -7.00
C GLY A 130 -6.21 2.81 -6.73
N THR A 131 -7.43 2.80 -7.27
CA THR A 131 -8.33 1.64 -7.23
C THR A 131 -9.18 1.57 -8.51
N ILE A 132 -10.15 0.66 -8.54
CA ILE A 132 -10.96 0.29 -9.70
C ILE A 132 -11.83 1.42 -10.26
N SER A 133 -12.19 2.40 -9.44
CA SER A 133 -12.99 3.56 -9.85
C SER A 133 -12.62 4.82 -9.07
N GLU A 134 -12.87 5.98 -9.68
CA GLU A 134 -12.70 7.28 -9.02
C GLU A 134 -13.63 7.43 -7.80
N GLU A 135 -14.87 6.94 -7.91
CA GLU A 135 -15.82 6.97 -6.79
C GLU A 135 -15.29 6.22 -5.56
N ALA A 136 -14.79 5.00 -5.74
CA ALA A 136 -14.23 4.20 -4.64
C ALA A 136 -12.97 4.87 -4.06
N HIS A 137 -12.13 5.44 -4.93
CA HIS A 137 -10.95 6.20 -4.51
C HIS A 137 -11.36 7.38 -3.62
N LEU A 138 -12.26 8.25 -4.08
CA LEU A 138 -12.71 9.44 -3.34
C LEU A 138 -13.45 9.07 -2.05
N ALA A 139 -14.24 7.99 -2.04
CA ALA A 139 -14.91 7.50 -0.85
C ALA A 139 -13.90 7.11 0.23
N SER A 140 -12.84 6.38 -0.14
CA SER A 140 -11.76 6.01 0.76
C SER A 140 -11.04 7.23 1.33
N LEU A 141 -10.60 8.15 0.46
CA LEU A 141 -9.92 9.39 0.87
C LEU A 141 -10.76 10.20 1.87
N LYS A 142 -12.08 10.31 1.62
CA LYS A 142 -13.00 11.03 2.50
C LYS A 142 -13.13 10.39 3.87
N VAL A 143 -13.12 9.06 3.96
CA VAL A 143 -13.21 8.38 5.26
C VAL A 143 -11.89 8.49 6.02
N ILE A 144 -10.76 8.34 5.34
CA ILE A 144 -9.43 8.47 5.95
C ILE A 144 -9.24 9.88 6.52
N SER A 145 -9.46 10.93 5.72
CA SER A 145 -9.27 12.32 6.15
C SER A 145 -10.19 12.74 7.30
N ARG A 146 -11.32 12.06 7.47
CA ARG A 146 -12.28 12.34 8.54
C ARG A 146 -11.89 11.72 9.88
N ALA A 147 -11.24 10.55 9.90
CA ALA A 147 -11.22 9.71 11.09
C ALA A 147 -9.95 8.87 11.33
N PHE A 148 -9.05 8.75 10.36
CA PHE A 148 -7.93 7.78 10.47
C PHE A 148 -6.57 8.37 10.15
N GLY A 149 -6.46 9.53 9.50
CA GLY A 149 -5.16 10.13 9.20
C GLY A 149 -5.26 11.34 8.29
N GLU A 150 -4.12 11.79 7.81
CA GLU A 150 -4.07 12.83 6.80
C GLU A 150 -4.15 12.24 5.38
N VAL A 151 -4.67 13.03 4.45
CA VAL A 151 -4.63 12.74 3.02
C VAL A 151 -3.84 13.84 2.36
N LEU A 152 -2.73 13.49 1.73
CA LEU A 152 -1.84 14.43 1.05
C LEU A 152 -1.52 13.95 -0.35
N THR A 153 -1.06 14.85 -1.19
CA THR A 153 -0.28 14.53 -2.39
C THR A 153 1.16 14.24 -2.03
N SER A 154 1.88 13.55 -2.91
CA SER A 154 3.32 13.33 -2.80
C SER A 154 4.10 14.64 -2.68
N GLU A 155 3.68 15.70 -3.39
CA GLU A 155 4.36 17.00 -3.31
C GLU A 155 4.10 17.69 -1.96
N GLU A 156 2.87 17.65 -1.43
CA GLU A 156 2.57 18.16 -0.09
C GLU A 156 3.35 17.42 0.99
N LEU A 157 3.52 16.10 0.86
CA LEU A 157 4.40 15.33 1.76
C LEU A 157 5.85 15.84 1.66
N MET A 158 6.39 15.98 0.45
CA MET A 158 7.77 16.43 0.24
C MET A 158 8.03 17.85 0.78
N LEU A 159 7.04 18.74 0.75
CA LEU A 159 7.16 20.09 1.31
C LEU A 159 7.21 20.12 2.85
N ARG A 160 6.82 19.03 3.52
CA ARG A 160 6.80 18.92 4.99
C ARG A 160 8.06 18.29 5.58
N LEU A 161 8.89 17.66 4.76
CA LEU A 161 10.14 16.98 5.14
C LEU A 161 11.33 17.94 5.02
#